data_AF-A0A3A6Q9V9-F1
#
_entry.id   AF-A0A3A6Q9V9-F1
#
_cell.length_a   1.000
_cell.length_b   1.000
_cell.length_c   1.000
_cell.angle_alpha   90.00
_cell.angle_beta   90.00
_cell.angle_gamma   90.00
#
_symmetry.space_group_name_H-M   'P 1'
#
loop_
_entity.id
_entity.type
_entity.pdbx_description
1 polymer ?
#
loop_
_entity_poly.entity_id
_entity_poly.type
_entity_poly.pdbx_seq_one_letter_code
_entity_poly.pdbx_strand_id
1 'polypeptide(L)'
;MKKTLLLSTLSLMSFSSLAVLNGTPLDWAQEDGTVLIDNNNPNYYKYCTGTLIAGTQVLTAAHCGEVTEGIDQIDTVHFSNNSQMTLLPANITLNPSYENLGDTSRGHDIALYSLPQQADYYTIRFFKDLRRDVLVHNQTMTISGFGGTPKDLNRANFTQTDLSDCPECSPSPNYQINANVTTASHTTGGDSGSAWINSNNEIIAIHKGSKPYTTGRRETYGTNLHYASDWLLEQVNNWHYPTLFDTKGKATITIQSLHHPISGRVSDMAWGENVTLIREESTCVSMSDSDNIEPYSKCTYVIESDGSEGKLHLTNTAFITINKPIPATPLEPSIPGVSPPMGGDSGGSLGMISIVALIGFGIRRHKNTYANA
;
A
#
# COMPACT_ATOMS: atom_id res chain seq x y z
N MET A 1 52.00 -27.83 -28.04
CA MET A 1 50.72 -28.23 -27.42
C MET A 1 50.53 -27.40 -26.15
N LYS A 2 49.76 -26.30 -26.22
CA LYS A 2 49.47 -25.44 -25.06
C LYS A 2 48.12 -25.88 -24.47
N LYS A 3 48.12 -26.31 -23.21
CA LYS A 3 46.92 -26.65 -22.44
C LYS A 3 46.32 -25.36 -21.91
N THR A 4 45.10 -25.05 -22.34
CA THR A 4 44.32 -23.92 -21.81
C THR A 4 43.44 -24.46 -20.68
N LEU A 5 43.71 -24.03 -19.45
CA LEU A 5 42.81 -24.22 -18.31
C LEU A 5 41.67 -23.18 -18.45
N LEU A 6 40.43 -23.63 -18.68
CA LEU A 6 39.26 -22.81 -18.42
C LEU A 6 38.98 -22.84 -16.92
N LEU A 7 39.11 -21.69 -16.26
CA LEU A 7 38.49 -21.45 -14.96
C LEU A 7 37.05 -20.99 -15.21
N SER A 8 36.08 -21.83 -14.88
CA SER A 8 34.67 -21.45 -14.79
C SER A 8 34.42 -20.84 -13.40
N THR A 9 34.41 -19.51 -13.32
CA THR A 9 33.86 -18.80 -12.16
C THR A 9 32.34 -18.84 -12.25
N LEU A 10 31.73 -19.79 -11.54
CA LEU A 10 30.28 -19.84 -11.33
C LEU A 10 29.93 -18.76 -10.30
N SER A 11 29.59 -17.56 -10.78
CA SER A 11 29.02 -16.50 -9.95
C SER A 11 27.64 -16.93 -9.48
N LEU A 12 27.55 -17.33 -8.21
CA LEU A 12 26.31 -17.46 -7.45
C LEU A 12 25.66 -16.07 -7.35
N MET A 13 24.84 -15.73 -8.34
CA MET A 13 23.87 -14.65 -8.21
C MET A 13 22.75 -15.19 -7.33
N SER A 14 22.80 -14.85 -6.05
CA SER A 14 21.68 -15.04 -5.14
C SER A 14 20.52 -14.16 -5.64
N PHE A 15 19.52 -14.78 -6.27
CA PHE A 15 18.28 -14.09 -6.60
C PHE A 15 17.51 -13.90 -5.28
N SER A 16 17.60 -12.71 -4.70
CA SER A 16 16.67 -12.32 -3.64
C SER A 16 15.28 -12.26 -4.26
N SER A 17 14.35 -13.07 -3.73
CA SER A 17 12.93 -12.97 -4.03
C SER A 17 12.46 -11.55 -3.69
N LEU A 18 11.94 -10.80 -4.66
CA LEU A 18 11.44 -9.43 -4.50
C LEU A 18 9.91 -9.43 -4.53
N ALA A 19 9.25 -8.58 -3.72
CA ALA A 19 7.80 -8.42 -3.85
C ALA A 19 7.39 -7.73 -5.13
N VAL A 20 6.23 -8.11 -5.69
CA VAL A 20 5.92 -7.91 -7.10
C VAL A 20 7.18 -8.23 -7.93
N LEU A 21 7.39 -9.50 -8.30
CA LEU A 21 8.66 -9.95 -8.88
C LEU A 21 9.10 -9.06 -10.06
N ASN A 22 10.28 -8.45 -9.96
CA ASN A 22 10.83 -7.43 -10.88
C ASN A 22 10.04 -6.10 -10.94
N GLY A 23 9.34 -5.74 -9.87
CA GLY A 23 8.66 -4.46 -9.67
C GLY A 23 9.59 -3.30 -9.38
N THR A 24 9.00 -2.11 -9.38
CA THR A 24 9.68 -0.88 -8.94
C THR A 24 9.47 -0.73 -7.43
N PRO A 25 10.55 -0.68 -6.62
CA PRO A 25 10.43 -0.40 -5.19
C PRO A 25 9.80 0.97 -4.94
N LEU A 26 8.96 1.05 -3.91
CA LEU A 26 8.35 2.29 -3.43
C LEU A 26 8.80 2.62 -2.02
N ASP A 27 8.90 3.91 -1.70
CA ASP A 27 9.01 4.37 -0.33
C ASP A 27 7.63 4.24 0.35
N TRP A 28 7.49 3.27 1.25
CA TRP A 28 6.22 3.02 1.93
C TRP A 28 5.75 4.23 2.76
N ALA A 29 6.66 5.07 3.26
CA ALA A 29 6.28 6.30 3.95
C ALA A 29 5.53 7.29 3.04
N GLN A 30 5.79 7.25 1.72
CA GLN A 30 5.10 8.08 0.71
C GLN A 30 3.82 7.44 0.16
N GLU A 31 3.54 6.20 0.55
CA GLU A 31 2.37 5.40 0.15
C GLU A 31 1.66 4.87 1.40
N ASP A 32 1.63 5.69 2.46
CA ASP A 32 1.17 5.37 3.81
C ASP A 32 -0.32 5.02 3.93
N GLY A 33 -1.10 5.25 2.87
CA GLY A 33 -2.45 4.69 2.70
C GLY A 33 -2.48 3.20 2.37
N THR A 34 -1.34 2.57 2.05
CA THR A 34 -1.22 1.13 1.80
C THR A 34 -0.71 0.44 3.06
N VAL A 35 -1.29 -0.71 3.44
CA VAL A 35 -0.93 -1.43 4.67
C VAL A 35 -0.59 -2.89 4.40
N LEU A 36 0.30 -3.43 5.23
CA LEU A 36 0.56 -4.87 5.31
C LEU A 36 -0.40 -5.45 6.35
N ILE A 37 -1.07 -6.55 6.02
CA ILE A 37 -1.94 -7.25 6.96
C ILE A 37 -1.45 -8.69 7.09
N ASP A 38 -1.23 -9.17 8.31
CA ASP A 38 -0.70 -10.50 8.58
C ASP A 38 -1.23 -11.11 9.88
N ASN A 39 -0.67 -12.27 10.24
CA ASN A 39 -0.80 -12.84 11.57
C ASN A 39 0.45 -12.51 12.39
N ASN A 40 0.28 -11.97 13.59
CA ASN A 40 1.39 -11.63 14.48
C ASN A 40 2.15 -12.86 15.00
N ASN A 41 1.55 -14.05 14.93
CA ASN A 41 2.23 -15.31 15.20
C ASN A 41 3.07 -15.73 13.98
N PRO A 42 4.41 -15.73 14.10
CA PRO A 42 5.33 -15.97 12.97
C PRO A 42 5.27 -17.39 12.42
N ASN A 43 4.53 -18.31 13.06
CA ASN A 43 4.31 -19.66 12.56
C ASN A 43 3.26 -19.72 11.44
N TYR A 44 2.50 -18.64 11.23
CA TYR A 44 1.54 -18.51 10.15
C TYR A 44 2.11 -17.62 9.04
N TYR A 45 2.04 -18.11 7.81
CA TYR A 45 2.70 -17.47 6.65
C TYR A 45 1.72 -16.70 5.75
N LYS A 46 0.50 -16.44 6.22
CA LYS A 46 -0.50 -15.68 5.47
C LYS A 46 -0.36 -14.19 5.76
N TYR A 47 -0.09 -13.44 4.71
CA TYR A 47 -0.14 -11.99 4.73
C TYR A 47 -0.75 -11.51 3.42
N CYS A 48 -1.29 -10.31 3.46
CA CYS A 48 -1.97 -9.63 2.37
C CYS A 48 -1.62 -8.15 2.40
N THR A 49 -2.02 -7.46 1.33
CA THR A 49 -1.96 -6.01 1.23
C THR A 49 -3.37 -5.45 1.44
N GLY A 50 -3.47 -4.27 2.04
CA GLY A 50 -4.72 -3.53 2.18
C GLY A 50 -4.57 -2.05 1.85
N THR A 51 -5.69 -1.38 1.69
CA THR A 51 -5.76 0.06 1.46
C THR A 51 -6.61 0.73 2.53
N LEU A 52 -6.07 1.75 3.20
CA LEU A 52 -6.79 2.54 4.20
C LEU A 52 -7.85 3.41 3.54
N ILE A 53 -9.07 3.33 4.07
CA ILE A 53 -10.20 4.15 3.65
C ILE A 53 -10.96 4.65 4.88
N ALA A 54 -11.65 5.78 4.72
CA ALA A 54 -12.52 6.40 5.73
C ALA A 54 -11.95 6.52 7.16
N GLY A 55 -10.62 6.68 7.30
CA GLY A 55 -9.92 6.80 8.59
C GLY A 55 -9.78 5.51 9.40
N THR A 56 -10.79 4.64 9.38
CA THR A 56 -10.94 3.50 10.30
C THR A 56 -11.18 2.16 9.59
N GLN A 57 -11.03 2.09 8.26
CA GLN A 57 -11.29 0.87 7.51
C GLN A 57 -10.10 0.50 6.65
N VAL A 58 -9.83 -0.79 6.50
CA VAL A 58 -8.90 -1.32 5.49
C VAL A 58 -9.70 -2.13 4.48
N LEU A 59 -9.63 -1.73 3.22
CA LEU A 59 -10.16 -2.50 2.09
C LEU A 59 -9.12 -3.50 1.62
N THR A 60 -9.52 -4.77 1.53
CA THR A 60 -8.66 -5.88 1.10
C THR A 60 -9.50 -6.98 0.43
N ALA A 61 -8.90 -8.12 0.10
CA ALA A 61 -9.59 -9.28 -0.48
C ALA A 61 -10.28 -10.11 0.63
N ALA A 62 -11.42 -10.72 0.32
CA ALA A 62 -12.15 -11.55 1.29
C ALA A 62 -11.37 -12.80 1.68
N HIS A 63 -10.70 -13.44 0.73
CA HIS A 63 -9.91 -14.63 1.00
C HIS A 63 -8.74 -14.37 1.96
N CYS A 64 -8.33 -13.10 2.15
CA CYS A 64 -7.36 -12.74 3.17
C CYS A 64 -7.92 -12.92 4.59
N GLY A 65 -9.19 -12.56 4.81
CA GLY A 65 -9.82 -12.55 6.13
C GLY A 65 -10.56 -13.82 6.51
N GLU A 66 -10.72 -14.73 5.56
CA GLU A 66 -11.35 -16.01 5.82
C GLU A 66 -10.50 -16.89 6.75
N VAL A 67 -11.15 -17.40 7.79
CA VAL A 67 -10.55 -18.31 8.76
C VAL A 67 -10.87 -19.74 8.38
N THR A 68 -9.90 -20.43 7.79
CA THR A 68 -9.92 -21.89 7.61
C THR A 68 -9.27 -22.54 8.82
N GLU A 69 -10.09 -23.19 9.66
CA GLU A 69 -9.71 -24.05 10.82
C GLU A 69 -8.44 -23.64 11.59
N GLY A 70 -8.32 -22.37 11.97
CA GLY A 70 -7.31 -21.88 12.91
C GLY A 70 -5.87 -21.75 12.40
N ILE A 71 -5.61 -21.99 11.10
CA ILE A 71 -4.24 -22.01 10.53
C ILE A 71 -3.89 -20.69 9.79
N ASP A 72 -4.86 -19.83 9.51
CA ASP A 72 -4.67 -18.69 8.59
C ASP A 72 -5.38 -17.40 9.03
N GLN A 73 -5.55 -17.20 10.35
CA GLN A 73 -6.23 -16.01 10.85
C GLN A 73 -5.36 -14.77 10.66
N ILE A 74 -5.82 -13.78 9.90
CA ILE A 74 -5.18 -12.46 9.91
C ILE A 74 -5.67 -11.71 11.16
N ASP A 75 -4.74 -11.13 11.93
CA ASP A 75 -5.06 -10.45 13.18
C ASP A 75 -4.33 -9.11 13.36
N THR A 76 -3.47 -8.70 12.43
CA THR A 76 -2.64 -7.52 12.61
C THR A 76 -2.51 -6.69 11.33
N VAL A 77 -2.69 -5.38 11.47
CA VAL A 77 -2.43 -4.38 10.43
C VAL A 77 -1.16 -3.62 10.79
N HIS A 78 -0.19 -3.57 9.88
CA HIS A 78 1.05 -2.81 10.01
C HIS A 78 1.01 -1.56 9.14
N PHE A 79 1.50 -0.45 9.69
CA PHE A 79 1.52 0.85 9.04
C PHE A 79 2.96 1.26 8.69
N SER A 80 3.11 2.20 7.75
CA SER A 80 4.41 2.69 7.28
C SER A 80 5.24 3.35 8.39
N ASN A 81 4.60 3.88 9.42
CA ASN A 81 5.25 4.48 10.59
C ASN A 81 5.72 3.45 11.64
N ASN A 82 5.72 2.16 11.30
CA ASN A 82 6.03 1.03 12.18
C ASN A 82 5.07 0.81 13.36
N SER A 83 3.95 1.53 13.42
CA SER A 83 2.86 1.18 14.33
C SER A 83 2.10 -0.04 13.78
N GLN A 84 1.34 -0.69 14.67
CA GLN A 84 0.46 -1.79 14.30
C GLN A 84 -0.83 -1.75 15.12
N MET A 85 -1.89 -2.35 14.59
CA MET A 85 -3.15 -2.56 15.29
C MET A 85 -3.56 -4.02 15.22
N THR A 86 -3.99 -4.56 16.36
CA THR A 86 -4.56 -5.91 16.43
C THR A 86 -6.06 -5.86 16.14
N LEU A 87 -6.52 -6.83 15.36
CA LEU A 87 -7.90 -7.03 14.96
C LEU A 87 -8.48 -8.28 15.62
N LEU A 88 -9.74 -8.20 15.99
CA LEU A 88 -10.53 -9.36 16.40
C LEU A 88 -11.30 -9.91 15.18
N PRO A 89 -11.73 -11.18 15.18
CA PRO A 89 -12.59 -11.71 14.11
C PRO A 89 -13.81 -10.84 13.81
N ALA A 90 -14.40 -10.22 14.84
CA ALA A 90 -15.55 -9.33 14.69
C ALA A 90 -15.25 -8.02 13.94
N ASN A 91 -13.97 -7.67 13.74
CA ASN A 91 -13.55 -6.52 12.95
C ASN A 91 -13.49 -6.83 11.45
N ILE A 92 -13.64 -8.09 11.03
CA ILE A 92 -13.50 -8.51 9.64
C ILE A 92 -14.88 -8.76 9.05
N THR A 93 -15.24 -7.96 8.04
CA THR A 93 -16.50 -8.11 7.32
C THR A 93 -16.20 -8.54 5.89
N LEU A 94 -16.53 -9.79 5.56
CA LEU A 94 -16.45 -10.31 4.20
C LEU A 94 -17.68 -9.88 3.39
N ASN A 95 -17.52 -9.67 2.10
CA ASN A 95 -18.68 -9.47 1.23
C ASN A 95 -19.56 -10.73 1.21
N PRO A 96 -20.90 -10.61 1.38
CA PRO A 96 -21.78 -11.77 1.45
C PRO A 96 -21.89 -12.55 0.14
N SER A 97 -21.49 -11.96 -1.00
CA SER A 97 -21.41 -12.67 -2.28
C SER A 97 -20.08 -13.41 -2.47
N TYR A 98 -19.13 -13.30 -1.54
CA TYR A 98 -17.90 -14.09 -1.59
C TYR A 98 -18.18 -15.56 -1.25
N GLU A 99 -17.69 -16.47 -2.09
CA GLU A 99 -17.74 -17.91 -1.86
C GLU A 99 -16.33 -18.49 -1.98
N ASN A 100 -15.84 -19.11 -0.92
CA ASN A 100 -14.60 -19.88 -0.96
C ASN A 100 -14.85 -21.29 -1.49
N LEU A 101 -14.10 -21.68 -2.51
CA LEU A 101 -14.12 -23.02 -3.10
C LEU A 101 -12.74 -23.69 -3.03
N GLY A 102 -11.93 -23.33 -2.03
CA GLY A 102 -10.57 -23.85 -1.82
C GLY A 102 -9.56 -23.10 -2.68
N ASP A 103 -8.98 -23.77 -3.69
CA ASP A 103 -7.98 -23.18 -4.60
C ASP A 103 -8.55 -22.08 -5.51
N THR A 104 -9.87 -21.87 -5.47
CA THR A 104 -10.56 -20.82 -6.20
C THR A 104 -11.62 -20.17 -5.31
N SER A 105 -11.99 -18.93 -5.62
CA SER A 105 -13.14 -18.25 -5.02
C SER A 105 -14.09 -17.74 -6.08
N ARG A 106 -15.37 -17.63 -5.75
CA ARG A 106 -16.42 -17.03 -6.58
C ARG A 106 -16.99 -15.77 -5.93
N GLY A 107 -17.63 -14.97 -6.76
CA GLY A 107 -18.28 -13.73 -6.36
C GLY A 107 -17.29 -12.62 -5.98
N HIS A 108 -17.72 -11.75 -5.08
CA HIS A 108 -17.03 -10.49 -4.79
C HIS A 108 -15.97 -10.71 -3.72
N ASP A 109 -14.75 -11.03 -4.15
CA ASP A 109 -13.61 -11.25 -3.25
C ASP A 109 -13.07 -9.92 -2.70
N ILE A 110 -13.83 -9.32 -1.79
CA ILE A 110 -13.48 -8.11 -1.03
C ILE A 110 -13.93 -8.21 0.42
N ALA A 111 -13.18 -7.57 1.30
CA ALA A 111 -13.49 -7.44 2.72
C ALA A 111 -13.12 -6.06 3.25
N LEU A 112 -13.76 -5.68 4.35
CA LEU A 112 -13.45 -4.51 5.14
C LEU A 112 -12.99 -4.93 6.52
N TYR A 113 -11.86 -4.40 6.94
CA TYR A 113 -11.33 -4.62 8.29
C TYR A 113 -11.49 -3.31 9.06
N SER A 114 -12.36 -3.32 10.06
CA SER A 114 -12.64 -2.17 10.91
C SER A 114 -11.57 -2.02 11.98
N LEU A 115 -10.82 -0.94 11.90
CA LEU A 115 -9.78 -0.60 12.86
C LEU A 115 -10.41 -0.16 14.19
N PRO A 116 -9.81 -0.52 15.34
CA PRO A 116 -10.30 -0.12 16.66
C PRO A 116 -10.20 1.39 16.91
N GLN A 117 -9.35 2.08 16.16
CA GLN A 117 -9.17 3.53 16.20
C GLN A 117 -8.75 4.05 14.82
N GLN A 118 -8.85 5.37 14.61
CA GLN A 118 -8.40 6.02 13.38
C GLN A 118 -6.90 5.78 13.16
N ALA A 119 -6.52 5.40 11.93
CA ALA A 119 -5.13 5.31 11.52
C ALA A 119 -4.58 6.68 11.11
N ASP A 120 -3.29 6.88 11.28
CA ASP A 120 -2.56 8.07 10.86
C ASP A 120 -1.97 7.86 9.45
N TYR A 121 -2.42 8.64 8.47
CA TYR A 121 -1.90 8.62 7.10
C TYR A 121 -2.20 9.93 6.35
N TYR A 122 -1.26 10.35 5.52
CA TYR A 122 -1.35 11.53 4.66
C TYR A 122 -1.91 11.20 3.27
N THR A 123 -1.58 10.04 2.74
CA THR A 123 -1.83 9.71 1.35
C THR A 123 -3.09 8.87 1.20
N ILE A 124 -4.01 9.33 0.35
CA ILE A 124 -5.17 8.56 -0.07
C ILE A 124 -5.21 8.33 -1.57
N ARG A 125 -6.00 7.33 -1.97
CA ARG A 125 -6.35 7.05 -3.35
C ARG A 125 -7.86 7.05 -3.45
N PHE A 126 -8.41 8.02 -4.18
CA PHE A 126 -9.85 8.11 -4.35
C PHE A 126 -10.39 6.95 -5.17
N PHE A 127 -11.62 6.55 -4.94
CA PHE A 127 -12.33 5.63 -5.81
C PHE A 127 -12.71 6.34 -7.12
N LYS A 128 -12.74 5.59 -8.21
CA LYS A 128 -13.51 5.97 -9.40
C LYS A 128 -15.01 6.01 -9.03
N ASP A 129 -15.85 6.66 -9.83
CA ASP A 129 -17.29 6.52 -9.67
C ASP A 129 -17.72 5.07 -9.98
N LEU A 130 -17.84 4.25 -8.94
CA LEU A 130 -18.15 2.83 -9.04
C LEU A 130 -19.63 2.56 -9.31
N ARG A 131 -20.48 3.59 -9.46
CA ARG A 131 -21.87 3.40 -9.94
C ARG A 131 -21.91 3.01 -11.42
N ARG A 132 -20.78 3.13 -12.11
CA ARG A 132 -20.58 2.72 -13.51
C ARG A 132 -19.46 1.69 -13.56
N ASP A 133 -19.52 0.84 -14.57
CA ASP A 133 -18.45 -0.12 -14.81
C ASP A 133 -17.11 0.63 -14.98
N VAL A 134 -16.09 0.08 -14.34
CA VAL A 134 -14.75 0.66 -14.26
C VAL A 134 -13.85 0.15 -15.37
N LEU A 135 -14.21 -0.97 -16.02
CA LEU A 135 -13.44 -1.58 -17.09
C LEU A 135 -13.28 -0.62 -18.27
N VAL A 136 -12.03 -0.31 -18.60
CA VAL A 136 -11.65 0.42 -19.79
C VAL A 136 -10.56 -0.38 -20.48
N HIS A 137 -10.91 -0.98 -21.62
CA HIS A 137 -10.00 -1.86 -22.36
C HIS A 137 -8.67 -1.15 -22.68
N ASN A 138 -7.55 -1.85 -22.45
CA ASN A 138 -6.17 -1.35 -22.61
C ASN A 138 -5.79 -0.14 -21.73
N GLN A 139 -6.61 0.26 -20.76
CA GLN A 139 -6.20 1.29 -19.81
C GLN A 139 -5.03 0.79 -18.96
N THR A 140 -3.98 1.60 -18.87
CA THR A 140 -2.85 1.34 -17.98
C THR A 140 -3.27 1.49 -16.52
N MET A 141 -2.74 0.63 -15.67
CA MET A 141 -2.96 0.67 -14.24
C MET A 141 -1.76 0.10 -13.50
N THR A 142 -1.74 0.31 -12.19
CA THR A 142 -0.69 -0.18 -11.31
C THR A 142 -1.26 -0.95 -10.15
N ILE A 143 -0.50 -1.94 -9.67
CA ILE A 143 -0.76 -2.66 -8.43
C ILE A 143 0.47 -2.48 -7.57
N SER A 144 0.29 -2.05 -6.33
CA SER A 144 1.37 -1.95 -5.35
C SER A 144 1.07 -2.86 -4.17
N GLY A 145 2.03 -3.70 -3.76
CA GLY A 145 1.85 -4.69 -2.70
C GLY A 145 3.14 -5.17 -2.07
N PHE A 146 3.00 -5.92 -0.98
CA PHE A 146 4.10 -6.46 -0.16
C PHE A 146 4.44 -7.92 -0.47
N GLY A 147 3.78 -8.52 -1.46
CA GLY A 147 3.83 -9.96 -1.66
C GLY A 147 5.20 -10.45 -2.08
N GLY A 148 5.87 -11.30 -1.32
CA GLY A 148 7.21 -11.84 -1.61
C GLY A 148 8.34 -11.22 -0.78
N THR A 149 8.11 -10.04 -0.19
CA THR A 149 9.02 -9.33 0.73
C THR A 149 8.22 -8.51 1.74
N PRO A 150 7.85 -9.09 2.90
CA PRO A 150 7.14 -8.35 3.94
C PRO A 150 7.90 -7.06 4.30
N LYS A 151 7.17 -5.94 4.36
CA LYS A 151 7.64 -4.56 4.63
C LYS A 151 8.34 -3.82 3.47
N ASP A 152 8.62 -4.48 2.35
CA ASP A 152 9.13 -3.80 1.15
C ASP A 152 8.01 -3.67 0.12
N LEU A 153 7.44 -2.45 0.02
CA LEU A 153 6.38 -2.14 -0.93
C LEU A 153 6.93 -2.03 -2.35
N ASN A 154 6.32 -2.74 -3.30
CA ASN A 154 6.72 -2.74 -4.70
C ASN A 154 5.53 -2.53 -5.63
N ARG A 155 5.79 -2.02 -6.83
CA ARG A 155 4.76 -1.72 -7.85
C ARG A 155 5.03 -2.40 -9.18
N ALA A 156 3.96 -2.91 -9.79
CA ALA A 156 3.92 -3.40 -11.17
C ALA A 156 2.92 -2.61 -12.02
N ASN A 157 3.20 -2.55 -13.32
CA ASN A 157 2.34 -1.95 -14.33
C ASN A 157 1.59 -3.03 -15.11
N PHE A 158 0.30 -2.79 -15.32
CA PHE A 158 -0.59 -3.68 -16.05
C PHE A 158 -1.46 -2.87 -17.02
N THR A 159 -2.10 -3.58 -17.95
CA THR A 159 -3.17 -3.04 -18.79
C THR A 159 -4.43 -3.86 -18.61
N GLN A 160 -5.56 -3.20 -18.39
CA GLN A 160 -6.86 -3.86 -18.30
C GLN A 160 -7.19 -4.58 -19.60
N THR A 161 -7.76 -5.78 -19.50
CA THR A 161 -8.19 -6.59 -20.64
C THR A 161 -9.55 -7.21 -20.32
N ASP A 162 -10.32 -7.44 -21.38
CA ASP A 162 -11.39 -8.43 -21.32
C ASP A 162 -10.81 -9.79 -21.70
N LEU A 163 -11.22 -10.86 -21.03
CA LEU A 163 -10.85 -12.24 -21.39
C LEU A 163 -11.88 -12.88 -22.34
N SER A 164 -13.00 -12.22 -22.63
CA SER A 164 -13.98 -12.67 -23.61
C SER A 164 -13.37 -12.87 -25.01
N ASP A 165 -12.38 -12.06 -25.38
CA ASP A 165 -11.65 -12.14 -26.66
C ASP A 165 -10.55 -13.21 -26.69
N CYS A 166 -10.42 -14.02 -25.64
CA CYS A 166 -9.41 -15.07 -25.54
C CYS A 166 -10.05 -16.47 -25.67
N PRO A 167 -9.87 -17.16 -26.81
CA PRO A 167 -10.49 -18.48 -27.03
C PRO A 167 -10.00 -19.57 -26.06
N GLU A 168 -8.80 -19.41 -25.50
CA GLU A 168 -8.18 -20.35 -24.55
C GLU A 168 -8.49 -20.02 -23.09
N CYS A 169 -9.06 -18.83 -22.82
CA CYS A 169 -9.34 -18.36 -21.47
C CYS A 169 -10.76 -18.77 -21.06
N SER A 170 -10.94 -19.06 -19.78
CA SER A 170 -12.30 -19.20 -19.24
C SER A 170 -13.00 -17.85 -19.27
N PRO A 171 -14.28 -17.78 -19.70
CA PRO A 171 -15.04 -16.53 -19.66
C PRO A 171 -15.04 -16.00 -18.23
N SER A 172 -14.69 -14.72 -18.09
CA SER A 172 -14.67 -14.08 -16.78
C SER A 172 -16.07 -13.64 -16.38
N PRO A 173 -16.48 -13.86 -15.12
CA PRO A 173 -17.71 -13.28 -14.62
C PRO A 173 -17.57 -11.75 -14.55
N ASN A 174 -18.69 -11.03 -14.66
CA ASN A 174 -18.66 -9.55 -14.73
C ASN A 174 -18.02 -8.89 -13.50
N TYR A 175 -18.14 -9.52 -12.32
CA TYR A 175 -17.51 -9.06 -11.08
C TYR A 175 -15.98 -9.24 -11.05
N GLN A 176 -15.39 -9.78 -12.11
CA GLN A 176 -13.95 -9.91 -12.27
C GLN A 176 -13.46 -8.97 -13.36
N ILE A 177 -12.39 -8.24 -13.04
CA ILE A 177 -11.61 -7.50 -14.03
C ILE A 177 -10.26 -8.21 -14.24
N ASN A 178 -9.79 -8.22 -15.48
CA ASN A 178 -8.56 -8.88 -15.86
C ASN A 178 -7.52 -7.89 -16.35
N ALA A 179 -6.26 -8.31 -16.29
CA ALA A 179 -5.12 -7.53 -16.66
C ALA A 179 -4.03 -8.37 -17.29
N ASN A 180 -3.32 -7.76 -18.24
CA ASN A 180 -2.08 -8.30 -18.78
C ASN A 180 -0.90 -7.56 -18.13
N VAL A 181 0.18 -8.29 -17.87
CA VAL A 181 1.47 -7.70 -17.50
C VAL A 181 2.01 -6.87 -18.66
N THR A 182 2.58 -5.70 -18.37
CA THR A 182 3.19 -4.82 -19.39
C THR A 182 4.71 -5.00 -19.51
N THR A 183 5.31 -5.67 -18.52
CA THR A 183 6.75 -5.92 -18.41
C THR A 183 6.98 -7.31 -17.80
N ALA A 184 8.22 -7.67 -17.47
CA ALA A 184 8.51 -8.87 -16.68
C ALA A 184 7.98 -8.78 -15.22
N SER A 185 7.54 -7.58 -14.80
CA SER A 185 7.00 -7.34 -13.47
C SER A 185 5.61 -7.95 -13.28
N HIS A 186 5.40 -8.66 -12.17
CA HIS A 186 4.14 -9.35 -11.91
C HIS A 186 3.87 -9.54 -10.41
N THR A 187 2.59 -9.66 -10.04
CA THR A 187 2.20 -9.89 -8.63
C THR A 187 2.57 -11.30 -8.15
N THR A 188 2.65 -11.51 -6.84
CA THR A 188 2.90 -12.82 -6.21
C THR A 188 2.12 -12.95 -4.90
N GLY A 189 2.27 -14.06 -4.18
CA GLY A 189 1.63 -14.28 -2.89
C GLY A 189 1.93 -13.16 -1.90
N GLY A 190 0.89 -12.62 -1.27
CA GLY A 190 0.94 -11.45 -0.38
C GLY A 190 0.55 -10.11 -1.02
N ASP A 191 0.44 -10.04 -2.35
CA ASP A 191 -0.16 -8.89 -3.05
C ASP A 191 -1.70 -8.94 -3.04
N SER A 192 -2.30 -10.06 -2.62
CA SER A 192 -3.74 -10.20 -2.45
C SER A 192 -4.30 -9.05 -1.63
N GLY A 193 -5.41 -8.46 -2.08
CA GLY A 193 -6.04 -7.31 -1.46
C GLY A 193 -5.50 -5.93 -1.88
N SER A 194 -4.41 -5.88 -2.66
CA SER A 194 -3.87 -4.61 -3.19
C SER A 194 -4.89 -3.89 -4.07
N ALA A 195 -5.01 -2.58 -3.92
CA ALA A 195 -5.83 -1.77 -4.84
C ALA A 195 -5.22 -1.72 -6.25
N TRP A 196 -6.08 -1.80 -7.25
CA TRP A 196 -5.74 -1.51 -8.64
C TRP A 196 -6.00 -0.04 -8.89
N ILE A 197 -4.94 0.67 -9.27
CA ILE A 197 -4.96 2.13 -9.46
C ILE A 197 -4.88 2.45 -10.95
N ASN A 198 -5.91 3.13 -11.47
CA ASN A 198 -5.98 3.50 -12.88
C ASN A 198 -5.06 4.70 -13.23
N SER A 199 -5.03 5.09 -14.50
CA SER A 199 -4.24 6.23 -15.00
C SER A 199 -4.59 7.60 -14.37
N ASN A 200 -5.77 7.72 -13.75
CA ASN A 200 -6.22 8.94 -13.06
C ASN A 200 -5.91 8.90 -11.55
N ASN A 201 -5.12 7.92 -11.10
CA ASN A 201 -4.81 7.66 -9.70
C ASN A 201 -6.04 7.29 -8.86
N GLU A 202 -6.98 6.53 -9.45
CA GLU A 202 -8.21 6.12 -8.79
C GLU A 202 -8.30 4.60 -8.59
N ILE A 203 -8.85 4.18 -7.45
CA ILE A 203 -9.14 2.78 -7.14
C ILE A 203 -10.29 2.29 -8.01
N ILE A 204 -10.07 1.17 -8.70
CA ILE A 204 -11.05 0.54 -9.58
C ILE A 204 -11.33 -0.93 -9.24
N ALA A 205 -10.38 -1.62 -8.62
CA ALA A 205 -10.49 -3.04 -8.33
C ALA A 205 -9.61 -3.43 -7.14
N ILE A 206 -9.85 -4.62 -6.59
CA ILE A 206 -9.03 -5.22 -5.54
C ILE A 206 -8.37 -6.48 -6.07
N HIS A 207 -7.05 -6.61 -5.89
CA HIS A 207 -6.28 -7.72 -6.42
C HIS A 207 -6.70 -9.02 -5.75
N LYS A 208 -7.03 -10.01 -6.58
CA LYS A 208 -7.42 -11.35 -6.13
C LYS A 208 -6.30 -12.35 -6.34
N GLY A 209 -5.65 -12.30 -7.50
CA GLY A 209 -4.54 -13.20 -7.78
C GLY A 209 -4.14 -13.22 -9.23
N SER A 210 -3.35 -14.23 -9.59
CA SER A 210 -2.86 -14.40 -10.95
C SER A 210 -2.46 -15.84 -11.22
N LYS A 211 -2.54 -16.25 -12.49
CA LYS A 211 -2.04 -17.54 -12.93
C LYS A 211 -0.52 -17.52 -13.18
N PRO A 212 0.14 -18.68 -13.20
CA PRO A 212 1.50 -18.79 -13.70
C PRO A 212 1.62 -18.26 -15.13
N TYR A 213 2.82 -17.82 -15.51
CA TYR A 213 3.08 -17.39 -16.88
C TYR A 213 3.07 -18.61 -17.83
N THR A 214 2.18 -18.63 -18.81
CA THR A 214 2.09 -19.67 -19.84
C THR A 214 2.01 -19.02 -21.22
N THR A 215 2.77 -19.55 -22.20
CA THR A 215 2.67 -19.18 -23.62
C THR A 215 2.61 -17.66 -23.91
N GLY A 216 3.44 -16.87 -23.23
CA GLY A 216 3.51 -15.43 -23.49
C GLY A 216 2.57 -14.56 -22.64
N ARG A 217 1.71 -15.18 -21.82
CA ARG A 217 0.64 -14.50 -21.10
C ARG A 217 0.62 -14.87 -19.61
N ARG A 218 0.24 -13.90 -18.79
CA ARG A 218 -0.09 -14.11 -17.37
C ARG A 218 -1.44 -13.48 -17.08
N GLU A 219 -2.44 -14.31 -16.80
CA GLU A 219 -3.75 -13.82 -16.36
C GLU A 219 -3.60 -13.23 -14.96
N THR A 220 -3.83 -11.92 -14.83
CA THR A 220 -3.89 -11.21 -13.55
C THR A 220 -5.32 -10.74 -13.37
N TYR A 221 -5.93 -11.00 -12.22
CA TYR A 221 -7.36 -10.72 -12.02
C TYR A 221 -7.64 -10.11 -10.65
N GLY A 222 -8.68 -9.32 -10.59
CA GLY A 222 -9.15 -8.62 -9.41
C GLY A 222 -10.68 -8.53 -9.38
N THR A 223 -11.21 -8.20 -8.22
CA THR A 223 -12.64 -7.95 -8.04
C THR A 223 -12.98 -6.58 -8.63
N ASN A 224 -13.86 -6.53 -9.63
CA ASN A 224 -14.39 -5.30 -10.20
C ASN A 224 -15.29 -4.62 -9.16
N LEU A 225 -14.84 -3.48 -8.63
CA LEU A 225 -15.54 -2.81 -7.53
C LEU A 225 -16.88 -2.21 -7.92
N HIS A 226 -17.17 -2.05 -9.22
CA HIS A 226 -18.52 -1.66 -9.66
C HIS A 226 -19.60 -2.59 -9.08
N TYR A 227 -19.37 -3.90 -9.15
CA TYR A 227 -20.33 -4.91 -8.71
C TYR A 227 -20.45 -5.03 -7.19
N ALA A 228 -19.53 -4.45 -6.44
CA ALA A 228 -19.54 -4.44 -4.98
C ALA A 228 -19.73 -3.03 -4.39
N SER A 229 -20.06 -2.05 -5.23
CA SER A 229 -20.23 -0.64 -4.87
C SER A 229 -21.27 -0.45 -3.76
N ASP A 230 -22.46 -1.03 -3.91
CA ASP A 230 -23.55 -0.82 -2.95
C ASP A 230 -23.15 -1.33 -1.56
N TRP A 231 -22.62 -2.56 -1.49
CA TRP A 231 -22.11 -3.12 -0.23
C TRP A 231 -21.00 -2.25 0.38
N LEU A 232 -20.05 -1.77 -0.44
CA LEU A 232 -18.97 -0.91 0.05
C LEU A 232 -19.52 0.38 0.68
N LEU A 233 -20.47 1.03 0.00
CA LEU A 233 -21.10 2.25 0.47
C LEU A 233 -21.97 2.00 1.72
N GLU A 234 -22.68 0.88 1.80
CA GLU A 234 -23.46 0.49 2.98
C GLU A 234 -22.58 0.26 4.21
N GLN A 235 -21.46 -0.46 4.04
CA GLN A 235 -20.57 -0.79 5.15
C GLN A 235 -19.73 0.42 5.61
N VAL A 236 -19.30 1.28 4.69
CA VAL A 236 -18.47 2.44 5.03
C VAL A 236 -19.32 3.63 5.46
N ASN A 237 -20.29 4.02 4.63
CA ASN A 237 -21.22 5.13 4.82
C ASN A 237 -20.62 6.37 5.50
N ASN A 238 -19.49 6.87 4.99
CA ASN A 238 -18.73 7.95 5.60
C ASN A 238 -17.89 8.70 4.55
N TRP A 239 -17.17 9.73 4.98
CA TRP A 239 -16.15 10.39 4.17
C TRP A 239 -14.91 9.51 4.01
N HIS A 240 -14.28 9.59 2.84
CA HIS A 240 -12.92 9.13 2.58
C HIS A 240 -11.98 10.32 2.42
N TYR A 241 -10.97 10.39 3.29
CA TYR A 241 -10.14 11.57 3.53
C TYR A 241 -8.78 11.16 4.08
N PRO A 242 -7.73 12.00 3.93
CA PRO A 242 -6.48 11.81 4.64
C PRO A 242 -6.67 12.15 6.13
N THR A 243 -6.11 11.37 7.04
CA THR A 243 -6.28 11.61 8.49
C THR A 243 -5.23 12.55 9.05
N LEU A 244 -4.13 12.77 8.33
CA LEU A 244 -3.10 13.75 8.63
C LEU A 244 -2.98 14.78 7.50
N PHE A 245 -2.71 16.03 7.86
CA PHE A 245 -2.43 17.09 6.91
C PHE A 245 -1.57 18.19 7.53
N ASP A 246 -0.52 18.62 6.84
CA ASP A 246 0.37 19.67 7.36
C ASP A 246 0.22 20.96 6.55
N THR A 247 0.05 22.09 7.24
CA THR A 247 -0.06 23.39 6.60
C THR A 247 0.23 24.53 7.57
N LYS A 248 0.76 25.63 7.01
CA LYS A 248 0.82 26.94 7.65
C LYS A 248 0.23 27.96 6.69
N GLY A 249 -0.75 28.71 7.18
CA GLY A 249 -1.62 29.55 6.38
C GLY A 249 -2.77 28.76 5.76
N LYS A 250 -3.25 29.27 4.62
CA LYS A 250 -4.42 28.75 3.94
C LYS A 250 -4.11 27.54 3.06
N ALA A 251 -4.92 26.49 3.16
CA ALA A 251 -4.77 25.27 2.36
C ALA A 251 -6.12 24.64 2.01
N THR A 252 -6.10 23.76 1.01
CA THR A 252 -7.27 23.04 0.51
C THR A 252 -7.07 21.54 0.71
N ILE A 253 -8.03 20.89 1.34
CA ILE A 253 -8.07 19.44 1.54
C ILE A 253 -9.18 18.86 0.69
N THR A 254 -8.86 17.87 -0.15
CA THR A 254 -9.85 17.16 -0.97
C THR A 254 -10.27 15.88 -0.28
N ILE A 255 -11.57 15.61 -0.26
CA ILE A 255 -12.17 14.39 0.28
C ILE A 255 -13.19 13.81 -0.70
N GLN A 256 -13.64 12.59 -0.45
CA GLN A 256 -14.62 11.91 -1.28
C GLN A 256 -15.77 11.33 -0.45
N SER A 257 -16.99 11.44 -0.93
CA SER A 257 -18.15 10.82 -0.30
C SER A 257 -18.17 9.32 -0.60
N LEU A 258 -18.19 8.49 0.45
CA LEU A 258 -18.56 7.07 0.40
C LEU A 258 -19.89 6.82 1.13
N HIS A 259 -20.76 7.84 1.18
CA HIS A 259 -22.08 7.70 1.78
C HIS A 259 -23.01 6.89 0.88
N HIS A 260 -23.84 6.08 1.51
CA HIS A 260 -24.83 5.29 0.79
C HIS A 260 -26.01 6.17 0.34
N PRO A 261 -26.50 6.04 -0.90
CA PRO A 261 -27.60 6.87 -1.42
C PRO A 261 -28.87 6.86 -0.56
N ILE A 262 -29.18 5.72 0.08
CA ILE A 262 -30.40 5.54 0.88
C ILE A 262 -30.28 6.19 2.27
N SER A 263 -29.07 6.55 2.73
CA SER A 263 -28.88 7.20 4.03
C SER A 263 -29.42 8.63 4.10
N GLY A 264 -29.94 9.16 2.99
CA GLY A 264 -30.52 10.49 2.89
C GLY A 264 -29.47 11.54 2.53
N ARG A 265 -29.85 12.82 2.68
CA ARG A 265 -29.00 13.96 2.38
C ARG A 265 -27.72 13.91 3.21
N VAL A 266 -26.57 13.98 2.55
CA VAL A 266 -25.27 14.16 3.21
C VAL A 266 -25.14 15.62 3.63
N SER A 267 -25.24 15.87 4.93
CA SER A 267 -25.06 17.20 5.51
C SER A 267 -23.59 17.47 5.84
N ASP A 268 -23.06 18.63 5.41
CA ASP A 268 -21.81 19.17 5.92
C ASP A 268 -21.99 19.50 7.40
N MET A 269 -21.16 18.89 8.22
CA MET A 269 -21.06 19.18 9.64
C MET A 269 -19.63 19.52 10.02
N ALA A 270 -18.80 20.04 9.10
CA ALA A 270 -17.39 20.26 9.42
C ALA A 270 -17.16 21.49 10.30
N TRP A 271 -16.22 21.37 11.24
CA TRP A 271 -15.73 22.49 12.05
C TRP A 271 -14.24 22.34 12.39
N GLY A 272 -13.60 23.46 12.70
CA GLY A 272 -12.20 23.50 13.12
C GLY A 272 -12.05 23.52 14.64
N GLU A 273 -11.03 22.82 15.12
CA GLU A 273 -10.48 22.91 16.47
C GLU A 273 -9.02 23.37 16.33
N ASN A 274 -8.70 24.57 16.80
CA ASN A 274 -7.39 25.22 16.59
C ASN A 274 -6.98 25.37 15.11
N VAL A 275 -7.96 25.35 14.20
CA VAL A 275 -7.85 25.73 12.78
C VAL A 275 -9.13 26.45 12.38
N THR A 276 -9.06 27.33 11.39
CA THR A 276 -10.22 28.06 10.89
C THR A 276 -10.74 27.40 9.61
N LEU A 277 -12.00 26.99 9.58
CA LEU A 277 -12.67 26.53 8.35
C LEU A 277 -13.22 27.75 7.59
N ILE A 278 -12.77 27.95 6.36
CA ILE A 278 -13.26 29.00 5.45
C ILE A 278 -14.43 28.43 4.65
N ARG A 279 -15.63 28.55 5.21
CA ARG A 279 -16.84 27.86 4.70
C ARG A 279 -17.23 28.32 3.30
N GLU A 280 -17.12 29.60 3.02
CA GLU A 280 -17.48 30.24 1.74
C GLU A 280 -16.62 29.79 0.55
N GLU A 281 -15.43 29.24 0.81
CA GLU A 281 -14.53 28.69 -0.22
C GLU A 281 -14.54 27.16 -0.26
N SER A 282 -15.21 26.52 0.70
CA SER A 282 -15.24 25.07 0.82
C SER A 282 -16.37 24.49 -0.02
N THR A 283 -16.02 23.72 -1.07
CA THR A 283 -17.02 23.16 -1.96
C THR A 283 -17.92 22.13 -1.27
N CYS A 284 -17.45 21.38 -0.27
CA CYS A 284 -18.28 20.45 0.50
C CYS A 284 -19.47 21.15 1.18
N VAL A 285 -19.27 22.37 1.68
CA VAL A 285 -20.33 23.19 2.30
C VAL A 285 -21.39 23.54 1.26
N SER A 286 -20.96 24.16 0.14
CA SER A 286 -21.87 24.56 -0.93
C SER A 286 -22.60 23.39 -1.60
N MET A 287 -21.94 22.24 -1.75
CA MET A 287 -22.55 21.02 -2.29
C MET A 287 -23.55 20.43 -1.33
N SER A 288 -23.28 20.47 -0.02
CA SER A 288 -24.25 20.04 0.97
C SER A 288 -25.49 20.94 0.98
N ASP A 289 -25.31 22.26 0.97
CA ASP A 289 -26.41 23.24 0.96
C ASP A 289 -27.33 23.08 -0.25
N SER A 290 -26.78 22.63 -1.38
CA SER A 290 -27.51 22.36 -2.62
C SER A 290 -27.94 20.90 -2.82
N ASP A 291 -27.73 20.03 -1.83
CA ASP A 291 -28.06 18.59 -1.85
C ASP A 291 -27.44 17.82 -3.03
N ASN A 292 -26.17 18.12 -3.34
CA ASN A 292 -25.45 17.61 -4.51
C ASN A 292 -24.24 16.72 -4.15
N ILE A 293 -24.19 16.20 -2.92
CA ILE A 293 -23.13 15.25 -2.52
C ILE A 293 -23.58 13.83 -2.87
N GLU A 294 -23.18 13.40 -4.06
CA GLU A 294 -23.43 12.06 -4.57
C GLU A 294 -22.34 11.07 -4.12
N PRO A 295 -22.61 9.75 -4.12
CA PRO A 295 -21.56 8.76 -3.90
C PRO A 295 -20.40 8.94 -4.87
N TYR A 296 -19.19 8.75 -4.37
CA TYR A 296 -17.92 8.94 -5.07
C TYR A 296 -17.61 10.36 -5.55
N SER A 297 -18.50 11.33 -5.32
CA SER A 297 -18.21 12.74 -5.59
C SER A 297 -17.08 13.23 -4.67
N LYS A 298 -16.22 14.08 -5.24
CA LYS A 298 -15.11 14.72 -4.52
C LYS A 298 -15.52 16.15 -4.19
N CYS A 299 -15.19 16.60 -2.98
CA CYS A 299 -15.38 17.97 -2.57
C CYS A 299 -14.18 18.43 -1.73
N THR A 300 -14.12 19.72 -1.41
CA THR A 300 -12.97 20.33 -0.74
C THR A 300 -13.38 21.12 0.50
N TYR A 301 -12.49 21.11 1.49
CA TYR A 301 -12.50 22.06 2.59
C TYR A 301 -11.29 22.99 2.46
N VAL A 302 -11.52 24.27 2.67
CA VAL A 302 -10.47 25.29 2.73
C VAL A 302 -10.29 25.68 4.19
N ILE A 303 -9.09 25.50 4.71
CA ILE A 303 -8.75 25.83 6.10
C ILE A 303 -7.61 26.84 6.17
N GLU A 304 -7.50 27.53 7.30
CA GLU A 304 -6.36 28.34 7.68
C GLU A 304 -5.81 27.90 9.04
N SER A 305 -4.51 27.66 9.12
CA SER A 305 -3.78 27.28 10.34
C SER A 305 -2.61 28.23 10.58
N ASP A 306 -2.27 28.50 11.83
CA ASP A 306 -1.06 29.25 12.19
C ASP A 306 0.22 28.38 12.19
N GLY A 307 0.08 27.06 11.95
CA GLY A 307 1.14 26.08 12.01
C GLY A 307 1.17 25.27 13.31
N SER A 308 0.29 25.56 14.28
CA SER A 308 0.10 24.74 15.47
C SER A 308 -0.76 23.50 15.20
N GLU A 309 -0.69 22.52 16.10
CA GLU A 309 -1.52 21.32 16.02
C GLU A 309 -3.00 21.66 16.17
N GLY A 310 -3.84 21.13 15.28
CA GLY A 310 -5.29 21.30 15.35
C GLY A 310 -6.03 20.14 14.71
N LYS A 311 -7.35 20.28 14.55
CA LYS A 311 -8.19 19.28 13.89
C LYS A 311 -9.25 19.94 13.02
N LEU A 312 -9.42 19.41 11.81
CA LEU A 312 -10.64 19.62 11.03
C LEU A 312 -11.56 18.42 11.28
N HIS A 313 -12.64 18.62 12.03
CA HIS A 313 -13.66 17.61 12.23
C HIS A 313 -14.58 17.59 11.01
N LEU A 314 -14.85 16.41 10.47
CA LEU A 314 -15.81 16.16 9.37
C LEU A 314 -17.16 15.70 9.93
N THR A 315 -17.09 14.95 11.02
CA THR A 315 -18.20 14.52 11.88
C THR A 315 -17.69 14.47 13.32
N ASN A 316 -18.52 14.01 14.27
CA ASN A 316 -18.09 13.78 15.66
C ASN A 316 -17.01 12.69 15.82
N THR A 317 -16.86 11.81 14.84
CA THR A 317 -15.96 10.65 14.91
C THR A 317 -14.92 10.62 13.79
N ALA A 318 -15.10 11.42 12.74
CA ALA A 318 -14.18 11.53 11.62
C ALA A 318 -13.49 12.90 11.64
N PHE A 319 -12.16 12.91 11.71
CA PHE A 319 -11.39 14.17 11.75
C PHE A 319 -10.01 14.03 11.11
N ILE A 320 -9.50 15.16 10.62
CA ILE A 320 -8.15 15.30 10.09
C ILE A 320 -7.31 16.02 11.14
N THR A 321 -6.23 15.40 11.61
CA THR A 321 -5.26 16.07 12.47
C THR A 321 -4.36 16.95 11.63
N ILE A 322 -4.30 18.23 11.97
CA ILE A 322 -3.51 19.25 11.28
C ILE A 322 -2.21 19.48 12.05
N ASN A 323 -1.06 19.45 11.39
CA ASN A 323 0.27 19.69 11.98
C ASN A 323 0.55 18.81 13.21
N LYS A 324 0.31 17.50 13.09
CA LYS A 324 0.56 16.56 14.19
C LYS A 324 2.04 16.60 14.59
N PRO A 325 2.38 16.81 15.87
CA PRO A 325 3.78 16.79 16.30
C PRO A 325 4.40 15.42 16.04
N ILE A 326 5.57 15.42 15.40
CA ILE A 326 6.39 14.21 15.30
C ILE A 326 6.83 13.85 16.72
N PRO A 327 6.58 12.63 17.21
CA PRO A 327 7.05 12.21 18.53
C PRO A 327 8.55 12.45 18.62
N ALA A 328 9.00 13.22 19.61
CA ALA A 328 10.41 13.39 19.87
C ALA A 328 11.01 11.99 20.12
N THR A 329 11.98 11.59 19.31
CA THR A 329 12.75 10.38 19.61
C THR A 329 13.31 10.54 21.02
N PRO A 330 13.09 9.58 21.94
CA PRO A 330 13.71 9.65 23.25
C PRO A 330 15.21 9.84 23.02
N LEU A 331 15.77 10.94 23.54
CA LEU A 331 17.22 11.07 23.66
C LEU A 331 17.69 9.78 24.36
N GLU A 332 18.58 9.02 23.72
CA GLU A 332 19.21 7.89 24.38
C GLU A 332 19.68 8.37 25.77
N PRO A 333 19.36 7.65 26.86
CA PRO A 333 19.77 8.06 28.18
C PRO A 333 21.28 8.20 28.18
N SER A 334 21.76 9.43 28.33
CA SER A 334 23.17 9.72 28.50
C SER A 334 23.66 8.91 29.70
N ILE A 335 24.50 7.91 29.44
CA ILE A 335 25.11 7.11 30.50
C ILE A 335 25.86 8.08 31.44
N PRO A 336 25.47 8.19 32.72
CA PRO A 336 26.19 9.05 33.65
C PRO A 336 27.53 8.38 33.96
N GLY A 337 28.63 9.05 33.60
CA GLY A 337 29.96 8.69 34.11
C GLY A 337 30.93 8.11 33.09
N VAL A 338 31.19 8.83 31.99
CA VAL A 338 32.53 8.82 31.39
C VAL A 338 32.93 10.27 31.14
N SER A 339 33.81 10.77 31.99
CA SER A 339 34.51 12.04 31.76
C SER A 339 35.31 11.92 30.45
N PRO A 340 35.22 12.90 29.53
CA PRO A 340 35.98 12.83 28.28
C PRO A 340 37.48 13.01 28.58
N PRO A 341 38.39 12.24 27.94
CA PRO A 341 39.77 12.67 27.83
C PRO A 341 39.80 13.93 26.95
N MET A 342 40.41 14.98 27.48
CA MET A 342 40.77 16.17 26.72
C MET A 342 41.65 15.81 25.51
N GLY A 343 41.28 16.34 24.34
CA GLY A 343 42.21 16.63 23.24
C GLY A 343 42.28 15.56 22.15
N GLY A 344 41.74 15.89 20.97
CA GLY A 344 41.95 15.11 19.75
C GLY A 344 41.02 15.51 18.63
N ASP A 345 41.37 16.59 17.93
CA ASP A 345 40.84 16.97 16.63
C ASP A 345 41.02 15.80 15.65
N SER A 346 39.95 15.27 15.03
CA SER A 346 40.07 14.39 13.85
C SER A 346 38.69 14.11 13.24
N GLY A 347 38.31 14.95 12.27
CA GLY A 347 37.36 14.56 11.23
C GLY A 347 37.94 13.42 10.38
N GLY A 348 37.26 12.27 10.39
CA GLY A 348 37.61 11.11 9.58
C GLY A 348 36.96 11.17 8.21
N SER A 349 37.60 11.86 7.25
CA SER A 349 37.31 11.64 5.83
C SER A 349 37.76 10.23 5.46
N LEU A 350 36.87 9.41 4.90
CA LEU A 350 37.23 8.14 4.26
C LEU A 350 37.98 8.43 2.95
N GLY A 351 39.26 8.77 3.07
CA GLY A 351 40.17 8.96 1.96
C GLY A 351 40.75 7.62 1.50
N MET A 352 40.51 7.28 0.22
CA MET A 352 41.41 6.72 -0.81
C MET A 352 42.55 5.75 -0.45
N ILE A 353 42.60 5.15 0.74
CA ILE A 353 43.66 4.23 1.19
C ILE A 353 43.20 2.76 1.14
N SER A 354 41.90 2.51 1.03
CA SER A 354 41.34 1.16 0.79
C SER A 354 41.68 0.59 -0.59
N ILE A 355 42.17 1.42 -1.53
CA ILE A 355 42.55 1.00 -2.89
C ILE A 355 44.00 0.50 -2.99
N VAL A 356 44.88 0.84 -2.03
CA VAL A 356 46.30 0.44 -2.07
C VAL A 356 46.52 -0.95 -1.43
N ALA A 357 45.64 -1.39 -0.53
CA ALA A 357 45.70 -2.72 0.09
C ALA A 357 45.40 -3.88 -0.89
N LEU A 358 44.75 -3.61 -2.03
CA LEU A 358 44.45 -4.62 -3.06
C LEU A 358 45.57 -4.80 -4.11
N ILE A 359 46.63 -3.99 -4.08
CA ILE A 359 47.77 -4.10 -5.01
C ILE A 359 48.97 -4.83 -4.35
N GLY A 360 49.02 -4.91 -3.01
CA GLY A 360 50.13 -5.49 -2.24
C GLY A 360 50.25 -7.02 -2.25
N PHE A 361 49.22 -7.76 -2.68
CA PHE A 361 49.28 -9.23 -2.79
C PHE A 361 49.59 -9.77 -4.20
N GLY A 362 49.83 -8.87 -5.17
CA GLY A 362 50.10 -9.24 -6.58
C GLY A 362 51.58 -9.40 -6.95
N ILE A 363 52.53 -9.04 -6.09
CA ILE A 363 53.97 -9.06 -6.41
C ILE A 363 54.75 -9.88 -5.38
N ARG A 364 54.52 -11.19 -5.34
CA ARG A 364 55.53 -12.12 -4.81
C ARG A 364 55.40 -13.53 -5.37
N ARG A 365 55.54 -13.68 -6.69
CA ARG A 365 55.97 -14.96 -7.27
C ARG A 365 56.49 -14.81 -8.70
N HIS A 366 57.77 -14.48 -8.87
CA HIS A 366 58.62 -15.16 -9.86
C HIS A 366 60.11 -14.78 -9.75
N LYS A 367 60.95 -15.80 -10.02
CA LYS A 367 62.42 -15.87 -10.22
C LYS A 367 63.21 -16.30 -8.98
N ASN A 368 63.49 -17.61 -8.86
CA ASN A 368 64.67 -18.37 -9.39
C ASN A 368 65.87 -18.19 -8.43
N THR A 369 66.66 -19.19 -8.01
CA THR A 369 67.45 -20.14 -8.82
C THR A 369 68.17 -21.12 -7.85
N TYR A 370 68.04 -22.43 -8.07
CA TYR A 370 69.05 -23.53 -8.00
C TYR A 370 69.84 -23.94 -6.72
N ALA A 371 69.80 -25.28 -6.52
CA ALA A 371 70.91 -26.25 -6.35
C ALA A 371 71.40 -26.71 -4.95
N ASN A 372 71.64 -28.04 -4.92
CA ASN A 372 72.50 -28.87 -4.06
C ASN A 372 71.97 -29.33 -2.70
N ALA A 373 71.54 -30.59 -2.60
CA ALA A 373 72.37 -31.74 -2.21
C ALA A 373 71.58 -33.05 -2.45
#